data_AF-A0AAU5W434-F1
#
_entry.id   AF-A0AAU5W434-F1
#
_cell.length_a   1.000
_cell.length_b   1.000
_cell.length_c   1.000
_cell.angle_alpha   90.00
_cell.angle_beta   90.00
_cell.angle_gamma   90.00
#
_symmetry.space_group_name_H-M   'P 1'
#
loop_
_entity.id
_entity.type
_entity.pdbx_description
1 polymer ?
#
loop_
_entity_poly.entity_id
_entity_poly.type
_entity_poly.pdbx_seq_one_letter_code
_entity_poly.pdbx_strand_id
1 'polypeptide(L)'
;MLTAGFALPGCLLLLARPPWALGALLLLSGLFVTPLFISAFLLVDAHATDDVRTEANTWIGASTDVSNGITATVIGALAAQQHFTTALTVLTGCAAFGLLTAALLPTLKPAATRTPPATGAPASAAQTSEVQAGT
;
A
#
# COMPACT_ATOMS: atom_id res chain seq x y z
N MET A 1 6.43 -9.43 6.51
CA MET A 1 5.36 -9.93 7.40
C MET A 1 3.97 -9.45 6.95
N LEU A 2 3.76 -8.14 6.77
CA LEU A 2 2.46 -7.59 6.33
C LEU A 2 1.97 -8.11 4.96
N THR A 3 2.85 -8.18 3.96
CA THR A 3 2.50 -8.70 2.62
C THR A 3 2.03 -10.15 2.66
N ALA A 4 2.65 -10.97 3.53
CA ALA A 4 2.22 -12.35 3.74
C ALA A 4 0.87 -12.41 4.47
N GLY A 5 0.65 -11.57 5.49
CA GLY A 5 -0.64 -11.46 6.17
C GLY A 5 -1.80 -11.09 5.23
N PHE A 6 -1.54 -10.22 4.25
CA PHE A 6 -2.52 -9.86 3.21
C PHE A 6 -2.73 -10.97 2.16
N ALA A 7 -1.65 -11.56 1.63
CA ALA A 7 -1.71 -12.47 0.49
C ALA A 7 -2.06 -13.93 0.85
N LEU A 8 -1.69 -14.39 2.05
CA LEU A 8 -1.89 -15.78 2.46
C LEU A 8 -3.37 -16.19 2.57
N PRO A 9 -4.30 -15.35 3.08
CA PRO A 9 -5.73 -15.66 3.00
C PRO A 9 -6.21 -15.76 1.55
N GLY A 10 -5.68 -14.93 0.65
CA GLY A 10 -5.93 -14.99 -0.80
C GLY A 10 -5.50 -16.32 -1.43
N CYS A 11 -4.42 -16.93 -0.94
CA CYS A 11 -3.96 -18.23 -1.41
C CYS A 11 -4.90 -19.39 -1.03
N LEU A 12 -5.79 -19.17 -0.06
CA LEU A 12 -6.73 -20.17 0.47
C LEU A 12 -8.14 -20.04 -0.13
N LEU A 13 -8.37 -19.07 -1.03
CA LEU A 13 -9.70 -18.79 -1.59
C LEU A 13 -10.32 -20.01 -2.31
N LEU A 14 -9.51 -20.81 -3.00
CA LEU A 14 -9.99 -22.04 -3.65
C LEU A 14 -10.47 -23.12 -2.67
N LEU A 15 -9.99 -23.11 -1.43
CA LEU A 15 -10.41 -24.08 -0.39
C LEU A 15 -11.69 -23.64 0.31
N ALA A 16 -12.05 -22.36 0.24
CA ALA A 16 -13.22 -21.78 0.90
C ALA A 16 -14.51 -22.07 0.12
N ARG A 17 -15.06 -23.28 0.33
CA ARG A 17 -16.36 -23.67 -0.24
C ARG A 17 -17.56 -22.92 0.33
N PRO A 18 -17.67 -22.69 1.65
CA PRO A 18 -18.84 -21.99 2.18
C PRO A 18 -18.65 -20.46 2.09
N PRO A 19 -19.73 -19.71 1.88
CA PRO A 19 -19.66 -18.25 1.68
C PRO A 19 -19.10 -17.50 2.90
N TRP A 20 -19.34 -18.01 4.11
CA TRP A 20 -18.79 -17.41 5.33
C TRP A 20 -17.26 -17.55 5.41
N ALA A 21 -16.68 -18.64 4.86
CA ALA A 21 -15.23 -18.82 4.84
C ALA A 21 -14.58 -17.85 3.86
N LEU A 22 -15.20 -17.61 2.70
CA LEU A 22 -14.76 -16.56 1.77
C LEU A 22 -14.81 -15.19 2.45
N GLY A 23 -15.92 -14.86 3.11
CA GLY A 23 -16.05 -13.61 3.86
C GLY A 23 -14.97 -13.45 4.93
N ALA A 24 -14.67 -14.50 5.70
CA ALA A 24 -13.63 -14.48 6.72
C ALA A 24 -12.22 -14.29 6.13
N LEU A 25 -11.89 -14.97 5.02
CA LEU A 25 -10.60 -14.82 4.34
C LEU A 25 -10.43 -13.40 3.78
N LEU A 26 -11.48 -12.84 3.18
CA LEU A 26 -11.46 -11.47 2.65
C LEU A 26 -11.35 -10.43 3.76
N LEU A 27 -12.05 -10.62 4.87
CA LEU A 27 -11.93 -9.75 6.05
C LEU A 27 -10.51 -9.80 6.63
N LEU A 28 -9.92 -11.00 6.71
CA LEU A 28 -8.55 -11.18 7.18
C LEU A 28 -7.55 -10.47 6.27
N SER A 29 -7.67 -10.59 4.95
CA SER A 29 -6.86 -9.81 4.00
C SER A 29 -7.12 -8.31 4.17
N GLY A 30 -8.37 -7.87 4.32
CA GLY A 30 -8.76 -6.47 4.50
C GLY A 30 -8.08 -5.80 5.68
N LEU A 31 -7.89 -6.51 6.80
CA LEU A 31 -7.20 -6.00 7.99
C LEU A 31 -5.75 -5.55 7.73
N PHE A 32 -5.10 -6.09 6.70
CA PHE A 32 -3.71 -5.76 6.37
C PHE A 32 -3.57 -4.63 5.34
N VAL A 33 -4.66 -4.17 4.72
CA VAL A 33 -4.60 -3.16 3.64
C VAL A 33 -4.05 -1.83 4.17
N THR A 34 -4.63 -1.28 5.24
CA THR A 34 -4.18 -0.02 5.84
C THR A 34 -2.72 -0.06 6.29
N PRO A 35 -2.25 -1.04 7.09
CA PRO A 35 -0.85 -1.09 7.48
C PRO A 35 0.11 -1.33 6.30
N LEU A 36 -0.32 -2.01 5.23
CA LEU A 36 0.46 -2.12 3.98
C LEU A 36 0.67 -0.76 3.33
N PHE A 37 -0.39 0.04 3.19
CA PHE A 37 -0.28 1.40 2.63
C PHE A 37 0.65 2.28 3.47
N ILE A 38 0.49 2.30 4.78
CA ILE A 38 1.36 3.07 5.69
C ILE A 38 2.82 2.63 5.50
N SER A 39 3.07 1.32 5.45
CA SER A 39 4.43 0.80 5.26
C SER A 39 5.02 1.16 3.90
N ALA A 40 4.19 1.20 2.84
CA ALA A 40 4.63 1.61 1.52
C ALA A 40 5.06 3.09 1.49
N PHE A 41 4.26 3.99 2.08
CA PHE A 41 4.61 5.40 2.20
C PHE A 41 5.89 5.60 3.01
N LEU A 42 6.01 4.93 4.17
CA LEU A 42 7.24 5.00 4.98
C LEU A 42 8.47 4.46 4.24
N LEU A 43 8.30 3.43 3.40
CA LEU A 43 9.38 2.86 2.60
C LEU A 43 9.84 3.85 1.52
N VAL A 44 8.89 4.51 0.85
CA VAL A 44 9.19 5.56 -0.13
C VAL A 44 9.88 6.73 0.56
N ASP A 45 9.37 7.22 1.69
CA ASP A 45 9.97 8.33 2.42
C ASP A 45 11.41 8.02 2.88
N ALA A 46 11.71 6.76 3.18
CA ALA A 46 13.04 6.33 3.60
C ALA A 46 14.07 6.24 2.44
N HIS A 47 13.63 6.09 1.19
CA HIS A 47 14.53 5.82 0.05
C HIS A 47 14.47 6.86 -1.08
N ALA A 48 13.33 7.54 -1.26
CA ALA A 48 13.15 8.56 -2.27
C ALA A 48 13.86 9.86 -1.87
N THR A 49 14.55 10.48 -2.83
CA THR A 49 15.03 11.86 -2.69
C THR A 49 13.85 12.83 -2.68
N ASP A 50 14.06 14.02 -2.10
CA ASP A 50 12.99 15.00 -1.91
C ASP A 50 12.32 15.39 -3.24
N ASP A 51 13.09 15.43 -4.33
CA ASP A 51 12.60 15.80 -5.67
C ASP A 51 11.60 14.81 -6.28
N VAL A 52 11.65 13.52 -5.90
CA VAL A 52 10.80 12.46 -6.47
C VAL A 52 9.82 11.85 -5.47
N ARG A 53 9.88 12.24 -4.19
CA ARG A 53 9.04 11.66 -3.13
C ARG A 53 7.55 11.86 -3.40
N THR A 54 7.14 13.06 -3.82
CA THR A 54 5.74 13.36 -4.12
C THR A 54 5.21 12.47 -5.26
N GLU A 55 5.97 12.36 -6.34
CA GLU A 55 5.61 11.51 -7.48
C GLU A 55 5.55 10.03 -7.06
N ALA A 56 6.56 9.54 -6.34
CA ALA A 56 6.60 8.16 -5.85
C ALA A 56 5.39 7.84 -4.94
N ASN A 57 5.00 8.77 -4.07
CA ASN A 57 3.82 8.61 -3.21
C ASN A 57 2.51 8.59 -4.03
N THR A 58 2.40 9.37 -5.10
CA THR A 58 1.25 9.30 -6.03
C THR A 58 1.14 7.94 -6.69
N TRP A 59 2.26 7.33 -7.08
CA TRP A 59 2.27 6.00 -7.72
C TRP A 59 1.77 4.87 -6.81
N ILE A 60 1.89 4.99 -5.48
CA ILE A 60 1.35 3.99 -4.53
C ILE A 60 -0.18 3.89 -4.67
N GLY A 61 -0.87 5.03 -4.66
CA GLY A 61 -2.33 5.08 -4.83
C GLY A 61 -2.74 4.65 -6.24
N ALA A 62 -2.13 5.28 -7.26
CA ALA A 62 -2.48 5.03 -8.66
C ALA A 62 -2.33 3.56 -9.06
N SER A 63 -1.24 2.90 -8.63
CA SER A 63 -1.03 1.47 -8.93
C SER A 63 -2.08 0.58 -8.28
N THR A 64 -2.54 0.91 -7.07
CA THR A 64 -3.59 0.15 -6.38
C THR A 64 -4.94 0.31 -7.09
N ASP A 65 -5.29 1.53 -7.49
CA ASP A 65 -6.55 1.80 -8.19
C ASP A 65 -6.60 1.11 -9.55
N VAL A 66 -5.49 1.17 -10.31
CA VAL A 66 -5.35 0.44 -11.59
C VAL A 66 -5.49 -1.07 -11.37
N SER A 67 -4.82 -1.62 -10.36
CA SER A 67 -4.88 -3.04 -10.03
C SER A 67 -6.29 -3.48 -9.62
N ASN A 68 -6.98 -2.66 -8.81
CA ASN A 68 -8.37 -2.89 -8.40
C ASN A 68 -9.31 -2.86 -9.61
N GLY A 69 -9.13 -1.89 -10.51
CA GLY A 69 -9.92 -1.79 -11.75
C GLY A 69 -9.77 -3.03 -12.62
N ILE A 70 -8.53 -3.43 -12.94
CA ILE A 70 -8.25 -4.63 -13.74
C ILE A 70 -8.85 -5.88 -13.07
N THR A 71 -8.63 -6.06 -11.77
CA THR A 71 -9.13 -7.21 -11.03
C THR A 71 -10.65 -7.24 -11.03
N ALA A 72 -11.31 -6.12 -10.74
CA ALA A 72 -12.76 -6.01 -10.75
C ALA A 72 -13.35 -6.33 -12.13
N THR A 73 -12.74 -5.84 -13.21
CA THR A 73 -13.16 -6.15 -14.57
C THR A 73 -13.03 -7.64 -14.89
N VAL A 74 -11.86 -8.24 -14.63
CA VAL A 74 -11.60 -9.66 -14.96
C VAL A 74 -12.48 -10.58 -14.12
N ILE A 75 -12.51 -10.40 -12.81
CA ILE A 75 -13.27 -11.23 -11.88
C ILE A 75 -14.77 -11.00 -12.06
N GLY A 76 -15.21 -9.77 -12.29
CA GLY A 76 -16.59 -9.44 -12.59
C GLY A 76 -17.08 -10.11 -13.88
N ALA A 77 -16.27 -10.08 -14.95
CA ALA A 77 -16.59 -10.77 -16.20
C ALA A 77 -16.69 -12.29 -16.01
N LEU A 78 -15.76 -12.90 -15.26
CA LEU A 78 -15.81 -14.34 -14.96
C LEU A 78 -17.02 -14.71 -14.10
N ALA A 79 -17.36 -13.91 -13.10
CA ALA A 79 -18.52 -14.12 -12.26
C ALA A 79 -19.84 -13.97 -13.04
N ALA A 80 -19.92 -13.01 -13.98
CA ALA A 80 -21.08 -12.83 -14.84
C ALA A 80 -21.34 -14.05 -15.74
N GLN A 81 -20.30 -14.76 -16.16
CA GLN A 81 -20.37 -16.00 -16.93
C GLN A 81 -20.53 -17.26 -16.04
N GLN A 82 -20.80 -17.09 -14.74
CA GLN A 82 -20.90 -18.17 -13.74
C GLN A 82 -19.62 -19.02 -13.57
N HIS A 83 -18.46 -18.51 -14.00
CA HIS A 83 -17.17 -19.17 -13.84
C HIS A 83 -16.51 -18.83 -12.49
N PHE A 84 -17.24 -19.05 -11.39
CA PHE A 84 -16.79 -18.70 -10.04
C PHE A 84 -15.49 -19.41 -9.65
N THR A 85 -15.33 -20.70 -9.96
CA THR A 85 -14.10 -21.43 -9.67
C THR A 85 -12.91 -20.83 -10.42
N THR A 86 -13.08 -20.49 -11.71
CA THR A 86 -12.02 -19.84 -12.50
C THR A 86 -11.65 -18.48 -11.91
N ALA A 87 -12.64 -17.69 -11.48
CA ALA A 87 -12.40 -16.42 -10.81
C ALA A 87 -11.58 -16.58 -9.53
N LEU A 88 -11.93 -17.55 -8.68
CA LEU A 88 -11.18 -17.87 -7.46
C LEU A 88 -9.76 -18.37 -7.77
N THR A 89 -9.57 -19.15 -8.84
CA THR A 89 -8.24 -19.59 -9.29
C THR A 89 -7.37 -18.41 -9.71
N VAL A 90 -7.91 -17.47 -10.48
CA VAL A 90 -7.18 -16.26 -10.90
C VAL A 90 -6.78 -15.43 -9.67
N LEU A 91 -7.70 -15.19 -8.75
CA LEU A 91 -7.40 -14.46 -7.49
C LEU A 91 -6.34 -15.17 -6.65
N THR A 92 -6.46 -16.49 -6.50
CA THR A 92 -5.49 -17.33 -5.77
C THR A 92 -4.12 -17.26 -6.43
N GLY A 93 -4.07 -17.32 -7.77
CA GLY A 93 -2.85 -17.20 -8.54
C GLY A 93 -2.18 -15.83 -8.36
N CYS A 94 -2.94 -14.74 -8.41
CA CYS A 94 -2.43 -13.40 -8.15
C CYS A 94 -1.85 -13.27 -6.73
N ALA A 95 -2.56 -13.80 -5.73
CA ALA A 95 -2.10 -13.78 -4.34
C ALA A 95 -0.80 -14.59 -4.16
N ALA A 96 -0.73 -15.79 -4.74
CA ALA A 96 0.46 -16.64 -4.70
C ALA A 96 1.64 -16.00 -5.42
N PHE A 97 1.41 -15.38 -6.57
CA PHE A 97 2.44 -14.65 -7.31
C PHE A 97 2.95 -13.43 -6.53
N GLY A 98 2.06 -12.64 -5.93
CA GLY A 98 2.45 -11.52 -5.07
C GLY A 98 3.26 -11.97 -3.86
N LEU A 99 2.88 -13.08 -3.23
CA LEU A 99 3.62 -13.68 -2.12
C LEU A 99 5.00 -14.17 -2.55
N LEU A 100 5.09 -14.86 -3.69
CA LEU A 100 6.35 -15.34 -4.26
C LEU A 100 7.28 -14.17 -4.58
N THR A 101 6.74 -13.13 -5.21
CA THR A 101 7.48 -11.90 -5.52
C THR A 101 8.02 -11.26 -4.25
N ALA A 102 7.20 -11.12 -3.20
CA ALA A 102 7.63 -10.59 -1.92
C ALA A 102 8.70 -11.44 -1.21
N ALA A 103 8.69 -12.75 -1.42
CA ALA A 103 9.68 -13.67 -0.86
C ALA A 103 11.01 -13.66 -1.64
N LEU A 104 10.96 -13.41 -2.95
CA LEU A 104 12.13 -13.40 -3.83
C LEU A 104 12.81 -12.03 -3.92
N LEU A 105 12.09 -10.94 -3.65
CA LEU A 105 12.69 -9.61 -3.68
C LEU A 105 13.70 -9.46 -2.53
N PRO A 106 14.92 -8.98 -2.82
CA PRO A 106 15.91 -8.72 -1.77
C PRO A 106 15.36 -7.70 -0.78
N THR A 107 15.50 -7.99 0.51
CA THR A 107 15.15 -7.05 1.57
C THR A 107 16.09 -5.85 1.47
N LEU A 108 15.56 -4.70 1.05
CA LEU A 108 16.31 -3.46 1.04
C LEU A 108 16.79 -3.17 2.46
N LYS A 109 18.12 -3.02 2.61
CA LYS A 109 18.73 -2.68 3.89
C LYS A 109 18.22 -1.30 4.29
N PRO A 110 17.73 -1.10 5.53
CA PRO A 110 17.26 0.20 5.97
C PRO A 110 18.34 1.27 5.74
N ALA A 111 17.99 2.33 5.02
CA ALA A 111 18.87 3.49 4.87
C ALA A 111 19.18 4.05 6.27
N ALA A 112 20.45 4.37 6.52
CA ALA A 112 20.87 4.97 7.77
C ALA A 112 20.06 6.25 8.02
N THR A 113 19.56 6.42 9.24
CA THR A 113 18.75 7.56 9.66
C THR A 113 19.48 8.85 9.26
N ARG A 114 18.92 9.62 8.33
CA ARG A 114 19.46 10.95 8.03
C ARG A 114 19.29 11.80 9.28
N THR A 115 20.39 12.07 9.98
CA THR A 115 20.41 13.11 11.00
C THR A 115 20.02 14.42 10.30
N PRO A 116 18.94 15.11 10.73
CA PRO A 116 18.63 16.40 10.15
C PRO A 116 19.86 17.31 10.31
N PRO A 117 20.21 18.11 9.29
CA PRO A 117 21.26 19.09 9.45
C PRO A 117 20.90 19.96 10.66
N ALA A 118 21.83 20.08 11.60
CA ALA A 118 21.65 20.95 12.75
C ALA A 118 21.41 22.36 12.22
N THR A 119 20.15 22.79 12.22
CA THR A 119 19.75 24.15 11.90
C THR A 119 20.48 25.05 12.90
N GLY A 120 21.49 25.76 12.42
CA GLY A 120 22.25 26.68 13.23
C GLY A 120 21.32 27.72 13.85
N ALA A 121 21.36 27.80 15.18
CA ALA A 121 21.03 28.91 16.08
C ALA A 121 19.63 29.58 15.98
N PRO A 122 19.02 29.96 17.13
CA PRO A 122 17.83 30.77 17.17
C PRO A 122 18.16 32.18 16.67
N ALA A 123 17.63 32.56 15.51
CA ALA A 123 17.58 33.96 15.11
C ALA A 123 16.56 34.66 16.02
N SER A 124 17.13 35.35 17.02
CA SER A 124 16.58 36.38 17.89
C SER A 124 15.26 37.01 17.42
N ALA A 125 14.32 37.07 18.35
CA ALA A 125 13.21 38.00 18.34
C ALA A 125 13.68 39.42 17.99
N ALA A 126 13.10 40.01 16.94
CA ALA A 126 12.88 41.46 16.74
C ALA A 126 12.41 41.73 15.30
N GLN A 127 11.10 41.80 15.10
CA GLN A 127 10.42 42.64 14.09
C GLN A 127 8.96 42.78 14.57
N THR A 128 8.74 43.58 15.60
CA THR A 128 8.42 45.02 15.53
C THR A 128 7.01 45.25 15.00
N SER A 129 6.13 45.59 15.94
CA SER A 129 4.81 46.17 15.76
C SER A 129 4.77 47.24 14.66
N GLU A 130 3.91 47.07 13.67
CA GLU A 130 3.30 48.20 12.94
C GLU A 130 1.96 47.79 12.34
N VAL A 131 0.95 47.63 13.19
CA VAL A 131 -0.46 47.81 12.79
C VAL A 131 -0.95 49.00 13.60
N GLN A 132 -0.65 50.20 13.09
CA GLN A 132 -1.18 51.45 13.60
C GLN A 132 -2.08 52.06 12.52
N ALA A 133 -3.39 51.94 12.77
CA ALA A 133 -4.49 52.85 12.42
C ALA A 133 -4.41 53.63 11.08
N GLY A 134 -5.27 53.25 10.14
CA GLY A 134 -5.75 54.12 9.07
C GLY A 134 -7.26 53.99 8.96
N THR A 135 -7.95 55.04 9.43
CA THR A 135 -9.40 55.30 9.37
C THR A 135 -9.95 55.38 7.95
#